data_AF-A0A942AEC4-F1
#
_entry.id   AF-A0A942AEC4-F1
#
_cell.length_a   1.000
_cell.length_b   1.000
_cell.length_c   1.000
_cell.angle_alpha   90.00
_cell.angle_beta   90.00
_cell.angle_gamma   90.00
#
_symmetry.space_group_name_H-M   'P 1'
#
loop_
_entity.id
_entity.type
_entity.pdbx_description
1 polymer ?
#
loop_
_entity_poly.entity_id
_entity_poly.type
_entity_poly.pdbx_seq_one_letter_code
_entity_poly.pdbx_strand_id
1 'polypeptide(L)'
;MKKITYSIVLLWSVLFCSCQKEDTLTTVPDGGVQLNFSGAQANLSAEELSNIVETFHVLIYDETGNFVRHSEYENLKSVSPVKLPIGQYTFAYLSNIKSDLISGIQEDKKLEDITLSLEESEGNVLSAGSIFKGIDTLTVGKDSKSNAALQRLVGRMDIELKGIGNDVTVKSVALTGSPKKIRFNGEAEGESVKLNIPMAKKQDGVYVGQAITFPTTDSVASLEFVLESNEGVKTFDIPLKNKV
;
A
#
# COMPACT_ATOMS: atom_id res chain seq x y z
N MET A 1 -41.56 68.88 -52.81
CA MET A 1 -41.87 67.48 -52.45
C MET A 1 -40.71 66.93 -51.65
N LYS A 2 -40.97 66.31 -50.49
CA LYS A 2 -40.01 65.98 -49.42
C LYS A 2 -39.07 64.84 -49.83
N LYS A 3 -37.76 65.00 -49.63
CA LYS A 3 -36.76 63.92 -49.75
C LYS A 3 -36.86 63.01 -48.53
N ILE A 4 -37.09 61.71 -48.76
CA ILE A 4 -37.10 60.68 -47.71
C ILE A 4 -35.69 60.12 -47.63
N THR A 5 -35.04 60.30 -46.48
CA THR A 5 -33.73 59.73 -46.17
C THR A 5 -33.96 58.39 -45.47
N TYR A 6 -33.47 57.29 -46.04
CA TYR A 6 -33.48 55.98 -45.40
C TYR A 6 -32.17 55.79 -44.62
N SER A 7 -32.28 55.61 -43.31
CA SER A 7 -31.16 55.22 -42.45
C SER A 7 -31.22 53.72 -42.19
N ILE A 8 -30.21 52.99 -42.64
CA ILE A 8 -30.00 51.57 -42.31
C ILE A 8 -29.35 51.51 -40.93
N VAL A 9 -30.05 50.94 -39.96
CA VAL A 9 -29.51 50.60 -38.64
C VAL A 9 -28.95 49.18 -38.73
N LEU A 10 -27.63 49.06 -38.84
CA LEU A 10 -26.93 47.79 -38.72
C LEU A 10 -26.97 47.35 -37.26
N LEU A 11 -27.92 46.46 -36.93
CA LEU A 11 -27.99 45.80 -35.65
C LEU A 11 -26.80 44.83 -35.56
N TRP A 12 -25.71 45.25 -34.90
CA TRP A 12 -24.65 44.33 -34.50
C TRP A 12 -25.24 43.36 -33.47
N SER A 13 -25.65 42.19 -33.93
CA SER A 13 -25.87 41.04 -33.07
C SER A 13 -24.52 40.64 -32.49
N VAL A 14 -24.20 41.21 -31.33
CA VAL A 14 -23.17 40.66 -30.45
C VAL A 14 -23.69 39.30 -30.04
N LEU A 15 -23.26 38.26 -30.76
CA LEU A 15 -23.37 36.88 -30.30
C LEU A 15 -22.50 36.81 -29.04
N PHE A 16 -23.10 37.12 -27.90
CA PHE A 16 -22.66 36.55 -26.64
C PHE A 16 -22.85 35.05 -26.79
N CYS A 17 -21.85 34.38 -27.34
CA CYS A 17 -21.60 33.00 -27.04
C CYS A 17 -21.33 33.01 -25.53
N SER A 18 -22.39 32.87 -24.74
CA SER A 18 -22.27 32.43 -23.35
C SER A 18 -21.65 31.04 -23.42
N CYS A 19 -20.34 30.98 -23.53
CA CYS A 19 -19.59 29.94 -22.85
C CYS A 19 -19.83 30.20 -21.36
N GLN A 20 -21.00 29.79 -20.85
CA GLN A 20 -21.03 29.25 -19.51
C GLN A 20 -20.09 28.04 -19.56
N LYS A 21 -18.81 28.28 -19.28
CA LYS A 21 -18.07 27.30 -18.50
C LYS A 21 -18.89 27.20 -17.22
N GLU A 22 -19.81 26.24 -17.16
CA GLU A 22 -20.20 25.73 -15.85
C GLU A 22 -18.88 25.42 -15.15
N ASP A 23 -18.66 26.02 -13.98
CA ASP A 23 -17.55 25.74 -13.07
C ASP A 23 -17.69 24.31 -12.49
N THR A 24 -17.87 23.33 -13.38
CA THR A 24 -17.89 21.89 -13.07
C THR A 24 -16.61 21.46 -12.37
N LEU A 25 -15.51 22.20 -12.56
CA LEU A 25 -14.24 22.00 -11.85
C LEU A 25 -14.31 22.21 -10.33
N THR A 26 -15.35 22.88 -9.81
CA THR A 26 -15.55 23.06 -8.36
C THR A 26 -16.82 22.40 -7.82
N THR A 27 -17.72 21.95 -8.70
CA THR A 27 -18.96 21.28 -8.30
C THR A 27 -18.64 19.94 -7.63
N VAL A 28 -19.02 19.80 -6.36
CA VAL A 28 -18.89 18.55 -5.59
C VAL A 28 -20.25 17.84 -5.60
N PRO A 29 -20.35 16.61 -6.15
CA PRO A 29 -21.61 15.86 -6.12
C PRO A 29 -22.09 15.56 -4.71
N ASP A 30 -23.40 15.65 -4.50
CA ASP A 30 -24.03 15.27 -3.23
C ASP A 30 -23.83 13.77 -2.96
N GLY A 31 -23.46 13.43 -1.72
CA GLY A 31 -23.23 12.05 -1.27
C GLY A 31 -21.80 11.51 -1.46
N GLY A 32 -21.00 12.10 -2.35
CA GLY A 32 -19.62 11.66 -2.61
C GLY A 32 -19.52 10.26 -3.23
N VAL A 33 -18.31 9.75 -3.33
CA VAL A 33 -18.00 8.41 -3.87
C VAL A 33 -17.84 7.42 -2.71
N GLN A 34 -18.66 6.37 -2.69
CA GLN A 34 -18.55 5.30 -1.69
C GLN A 34 -17.41 4.35 -2.07
N LEU A 35 -16.44 4.14 -1.18
CA LEU A 35 -15.33 3.25 -1.45
C LEU A 35 -15.66 1.82 -0.99
N ASN A 36 -15.55 0.85 -1.89
CA ASN A 36 -15.65 -0.57 -1.54
C ASN A 36 -14.38 -1.31 -1.93
N PHE A 37 -14.14 -2.44 -1.25
CA PHE A 37 -12.89 -3.17 -1.34
C PHE A 37 -13.13 -4.67 -1.51
N SER A 38 -12.29 -5.31 -2.31
CA SER A 38 -12.33 -6.75 -2.56
C SER A 38 -11.00 -7.39 -2.17
N GLY A 39 -11.07 -8.51 -1.44
CA GLY A 39 -9.91 -9.32 -1.06
C GLY A 39 -9.52 -10.38 -2.10
N ALA A 40 -10.19 -10.43 -3.25
CA ALA A 40 -10.05 -11.51 -4.21
C ALA A 40 -8.61 -11.71 -4.70
N GLN A 41 -7.85 -10.63 -4.91
CA GLN A 41 -6.44 -10.71 -5.33
C GLN A 41 -5.49 -11.20 -4.22
N ALA A 42 -5.95 -11.22 -2.97
CA ALA A 42 -5.25 -11.83 -1.85
C ALA A 42 -5.80 -13.21 -1.46
N ASN A 43 -6.71 -13.78 -2.27
CA ASN A 43 -7.45 -15.01 -1.96
C ASN A 43 -8.22 -14.93 -0.63
N LEU A 44 -8.78 -13.76 -0.34
CA LEU A 44 -9.59 -13.52 0.85
C LEU A 44 -11.03 -13.18 0.45
N SER A 45 -11.99 -13.65 1.23
CA SER A 45 -13.33 -13.10 1.23
C SER A 45 -13.33 -11.65 1.72
N ALA A 46 -14.41 -10.91 1.44
CA ALA A 46 -14.56 -9.54 1.94
C ALA A 46 -14.60 -9.47 3.47
N GLU A 47 -15.16 -10.49 4.13
CA GLU A 47 -15.21 -10.58 5.59
C GLU A 47 -13.82 -10.82 6.19
N GLU A 48 -13.05 -11.77 5.65
CA GLU A 48 -11.69 -12.04 6.11
C GLU A 48 -10.78 -10.82 5.92
N LEU A 49 -10.86 -10.17 4.76
CA LEU A 49 -10.11 -8.94 4.51
C LEU A 49 -10.49 -7.86 5.55
N SER A 50 -11.78 -7.69 5.82
CA SER A 50 -12.25 -6.69 6.78
C SER A 50 -11.85 -6.99 8.23
N ASN A 51 -11.60 -8.25 8.58
CA ASN A 51 -11.15 -8.65 9.92
C ASN A 51 -9.64 -8.53 10.10
N ILE A 52 -8.87 -8.50 8.99
CA ILE A 52 -7.41 -8.37 9.01
C ILE A 52 -6.98 -6.90 8.95
N VAL A 53 -7.76 -6.03 8.30
CA VAL A 53 -7.40 -4.62 8.11
C VAL A 53 -7.75 -3.79 9.35
N GLU A 54 -6.72 -3.36 10.07
CA GLU A 54 -6.75 -2.60 11.33
C GLU A 54 -6.22 -1.17 11.21
N THR A 55 -5.68 -0.81 10.03
CA THR A 55 -5.38 0.57 9.63
C THR A 55 -5.53 0.68 8.12
N PHE A 56 -6.03 1.82 7.64
CA PHE A 56 -6.29 2.02 6.22
C PHE A 56 -6.01 3.46 5.78
N HIS A 57 -5.17 3.61 4.76
CA HIS A 57 -4.82 4.88 4.14
C HIS A 57 -5.41 4.96 2.75
N VAL A 58 -5.99 6.12 2.45
CA VAL A 58 -6.47 6.49 1.12
C VAL A 58 -5.65 7.69 0.66
N LEU A 59 -4.90 7.51 -0.42
CA LEU A 59 -4.15 8.54 -1.12
C LEU A 59 -4.87 8.86 -2.43
N ILE A 60 -5.13 10.14 -2.67
CA ILE A 60 -5.89 10.59 -3.83
C ILE A 60 -4.99 11.47 -4.67
N TYR A 61 -4.98 11.19 -5.97
CA TYR A 61 -4.27 11.96 -6.98
C TYR A 61 -5.25 12.44 -8.05
N ASP A 62 -5.02 13.64 -8.58
CA ASP A 62 -5.82 14.16 -9.70
C ASP A 62 -5.46 13.45 -11.03
N GLU A 63 -6.17 13.82 -12.10
CA GLU A 63 -5.94 13.29 -13.45
C GLU A 63 -4.52 13.52 -13.98
N THR A 64 -3.83 14.55 -13.49
CA THR A 64 -2.42 14.85 -13.83
C THR A 64 -1.42 14.12 -12.92
N GLY A 65 -1.93 13.33 -11.97
CA GLY A 65 -1.17 12.56 -11.00
C GLY A 65 -0.62 13.38 -9.84
N ASN A 66 -1.08 14.62 -9.62
CA ASN A 66 -0.66 15.40 -8.45
C ASN A 66 -1.39 14.92 -7.20
N PHE A 67 -0.69 14.90 -6.07
CA PHE A 67 -1.27 14.57 -4.78
C PHE A 67 -2.35 15.58 -4.40
N VAL A 68 -3.52 15.09 -4.00
CA VAL A 68 -4.69 15.89 -3.60
C VAL A 68 -4.96 15.74 -2.11
N ARG A 69 -4.97 14.50 -1.62
CA ARG A 69 -5.42 14.21 -0.25
C ARG A 69 -4.88 12.88 0.27
N HIS A 70 -4.54 12.87 1.55
CA HIS A 70 -4.36 11.66 2.35
C HIS A 70 -5.45 11.60 3.42
N SER A 71 -5.98 10.42 3.67
CA SER A 71 -6.91 10.17 4.77
C SER A 71 -6.61 8.82 5.39
N GLU A 72 -6.65 8.78 6.71
CA GLU A 72 -6.40 7.61 7.53
C GLU A 72 -7.67 7.19 8.24
N TYR A 73 -7.88 5.88 8.31
CA TYR A 73 -9.05 5.24 8.88
C TYR A 73 -8.62 4.05 9.73
N GLU A 74 -9.40 3.74 10.77
CA GLU A 74 -9.12 2.61 11.66
C GLU A 74 -9.32 1.25 10.98
N ASN A 75 -10.19 1.15 9.97
CA ASN A 75 -10.46 -0.09 9.24
C ASN A 75 -11.33 0.18 8.01
N LEU A 76 -11.58 -0.86 7.20
CA LEU A 76 -12.41 -0.76 6.00
C LEU A 76 -13.86 -0.33 6.26
N LYS A 77 -14.43 -0.69 7.43
CA LYS A 77 -15.83 -0.35 7.78
C LYS A 77 -15.99 1.13 8.18
N SER A 78 -14.91 1.78 8.61
CA SER A 78 -14.89 3.18 9.00
C SER A 78 -14.72 4.17 7.84
N VAL A 79 -14.49 3.67 6.61
CA VAL A 79 -14.26 4.51 5.44
C VAL A 79 -15.54 5.25 5.06
N SER A 80 -15.53 6.58 5.23
CA SER A 80 -16.62 7.46 4.82
C SER A 80 -16.59 7.73 3.31
N PRO A 81 -17.74 8.01 2.67
CA PRO A 81 -17.78 8.46 1.28
C PRO A 81 -16.90 9.68 1.04
N VAL A 82 -16.14 9.67 -0.05
CA VAL A 82 -15.17 10.71 -0.38
C VAL A 82 -15.85 11.79 -1.22
N LYS A 83 -15.76 13.04 -0.75
CA LYS A 83 -16.27 14.21 -1.46
C LYS A 83 -15.14 14.92 -2.20
N LEU A 84 -15.26 15.01 -3.52
CA LEU A 84 -14.33 15.67 -4.43
C LEU A 84 -15.12 16.44 -5.50
N PRO A 85 -14.53 17.47 -6.12
CA PRO A 85 -15.09 18.06 -7.33
C PRO A 85 -15.22 17.05 -8.46
N ILE A 86 -16.15 17.29 -9.40
CA ILE A 86 -16.29 16.50 -10.63
C ILE A 86 -14.94 16.46 -11.36
N GLY A 87 -14.50 15.27 -11.73
CA GLY A 87 -13.20 15.05 -12.35
C GLY A 87 -12.75 13.59 -12.25
N GLN A 88 -11.65 13.27 -12.93
CA GLN A 88 -11.01 11.96 -12.83
C GLN A 88 -9.93 11.98 -11.74
N TYR A 89 -9.90 10.93 -10.93
CA TYR A 89 -8.95 10.78 -9.83
C TYR A 89 -8.43 9.36 -9.76
N THR A 90 -7.18 9.23 -9.34
CA THR A 90 -6.58 7.94 -8.95
C THR A 90 -6.61 7.83 -7.43
N PHE A 91 -7.23 6.76 -6.94
CA PHE A 91 -7.24 6.38 -5.55
C PHE A 91 -6.23 5.24 -5.34
N ALA A 92 -5.26 5.48 -4.47
CA ALA A 92 -4.32 4.47 -4.02
C ALA A 92 -4.59 4.12 -2.56
N TYR A 93 -4.62 2.84 -2.27
CA TYR A 93 -4.99 2.29 -0.97
C TYR A 93 -3.81 1.56 -0.36
N LEU A 94 -3.58 1.74 0.94
CA LEU A 94 -2.60 0.99 1.74
C LEU A 94 -3.25 0.60 3.05
N SER A 95 -2.99 -0.61 3.54
CA SER A 95 -3.50 -1.05 4.84
C SER A 95 -2.41 -1.65 5.72
N ASN A 96 -2.65 -1.66 7.03
CA ASN A 96 -1.79 -2.33 8.03
C ASN A 96 -0.32 -1.90 7.97
N ILE A 97 -0.10 -0.62 7.69
CA ILE A 97 1.20 0.03 7.73
C ILE A 97 1.05 1.32 8.51
N LYS A 98 2.02 1.67 9.36
CA LYS A 98 1.98 2.92 10.11
C LYS A 98 2.33 4.10 9.21
N SER A 99 1.70 5.26 9.44
CA SER A 99 1.93 6.46 8.63
C SER A 99 3.40 6.90 8.56
N ASP A 100 4.19 6.70 9.62
CA ASP A 100 5.63 7.01 9.65
C ASP A 100 6.51 6.05 8.83
N LEU A 101 5.98 4.88 8.47
CA LEU A 101 6.63 3.90 7.59
C LEU A 101 6.28 4.13 6.10
N ILE A 102 5.41 5.09 5.81
CA ILE A 102 5.07 5.51 4.45
C ILE A 102 5.79 6.82 4.15
N SER A 103 6.63 6.84 3.11
CA SER A 103 7.30 8.06 2.64
C SER A 103 6.80 8.46 1.25
N GLY A 104 6.98 9.74 0.91
CA GLY A 104 6.60 10.29 -0.40
C GLY A 104 5.20 10.90 -0.44
N ILE A 105 4.45 10.90 0.67
CA ILE A 105 3.15 11.58 0.76
C ILE A 105 3.39 13.09 0.97
N GLN A 106 3.46 13.85 -0.10
CA GLN A 106 3.61 15.31 -0.06
C GLN A 106 3.16 15.95 -1.38
N GLU A 107 2.98 17.27 -1.36
CA GLU A 107 2.77 18.06 -2.58
C GLU A 107 3.95 17.86 -3.56
N ASP A 108 3.66 17.90 -4.86
CA ASP A 108 4.61 17.64 -5.97
C ASP A 108 5.16 16.21 -6.12
N LYS A 109 4.80 15.28 -5.23
CA LYS A 109 5.15 13.86 -5.39
C LYS A 109 4.05 13.07 -6.08
N LYS A 110 4.49 12.07 -6.84
CA LYS A 110 3.63 11.15 -7.60
C LYS A 110 3.47 9.84 -6.85
N LEU A 111 2.50 9.03 -7.26
CA LEU A 111 2.27 7.71 -6.66
C LEU A 111 3.51 6.80 -6.73
N GLU A 112 4.33 6.92 -7.77
CA GLU A 112 5.59 6.19 -7.95
C GLU A 112 6.71 6.58 -6.97
N ASP A 113 6.60 7.75 -6.34
CA ASP A 113 7.51 8.21 -5.29
C ASP A 113 7.15 7.64 -3.91
N ILE A 114 5.99 6.96 -3.78
CA ILE A 114 5.57 6.37 -2.52
C ILE A 114 6.41 5.14 -2.22
N THR A 115 6.99 5.12 -1.02
CA THR A 115 7.78 4.00 -0.51
C THR A 115 7.27 3.53 0.85
N LEU A 116 7.34 2.23 1.09
CA LEU A 116 6.91 1.55 2.30
C LEU A 116 8.13 0.89 2.94
N SER A 117 8.35 1.10 4.23
CA SER A 117 9.48 0.53 4.97
C SER A 117 9.01 -0.51 5.99
N LEU A 118 9.84 -1.52 6.26
CA LEU A 118 9.60 -2.45 7.37
C LEU A 118 9.71 -1.71 8.71
N GLU A 119 8.89 -2.12 9.67
CA GLU A 119 9.01 -1.62 11.04
C GLU A 119 10.23 -2.23 11.71
N GLU A 120 11.03 -1.40 12.38
CA GLU A 120 12.19 -1.84 13.15
C GLU A 120 11.85 -1.90 14.63
N SER A 121 12.05 -3.07 15.23
CA SER A 121 11.85 -3.32 16.65
C SER A 121 13.15 -3.77 17.33
N GLU A 122 13.13 -3.87 18.66
CA GLU A 122 14.31 -4.21 19.45
C GLU A 122 15.02 -5.47 18.93
N GLY A 123 16.35 -5.43 18.92
CA GLY A 123 17.16 -6.55 18.42
C GLY A 123 17.21 -6.68 16.90
N ASN A 124 16.96 -5.59 16.16
CA ASN A 124 16.96 -5.55 14.69
C ASN A 124 15.95 -6.51 14.05
N VAL A 125 14.83 -6.75 14.74
CA VAL A 125 13.71 -7.51 14.18
C VAL A 125 12.94 -6.57 13.28
N LEU A 126 12.96 -6.84 11.97
CA LEU A 126 12.13 -6.11 11.02
C LEU A 126 10.94 -7.00 10.63
N SER A 127 9.74 -6.44 10.74
CA SER A 127 8.51 -7.10 10.32
C SER A 127 7.61 -6.12 9.60
N ALA A 128 6.84 -6.62 8.67
CA ALA A 128 5.66 -5.94 8.17
C ALA A 128 4.41 -6.45 8.91
N GLY A 129 3.37 -5.61 8.98
CA GLY A 129 2.01 -6.09 9.20
C GLY A 129 1.52 -6.86 7.97
N SER A 130 0.27 -7.36 8.00
CA SER A 130 -0.39 -7.87 6.79
C SER A 130 -0.74 -6.71 5.86
N ILE A 131 0.23 -6.20 5.10
CA ILE A 131 0.06 -5.03 4.22
C ILE A 131 -0.66 -5.43 2.94
N PHE A 132 -1.70 -4.67 2.60
CA PHE A 132 -2.36 -4.75 1.31
C PHE A 132 -2.30 -3.40 0.59
N LYS A 133 -2.28 -3.45 -0.73
CA LYS A 133 -2.40 -2.28 -1.61
C LYS A 133 -3.55 -2.43 -2.59
N GLY A 134 -4.05 -1.32 -3.11
CA GLY A 134 -4.92 -1.32 -4.28
C GLY A 134 -4.82 -0.01 -5.04
N ILE A 135 -5.19 -0.02 -6.31
CA ILE A 135 -5.39 1.20 -7.10
C ILE A 135 -6.77 1.13 -7.73
N ASP A 136 -7.47 2.25 -7.76
CA ASP A 136 -8.69 2.43 -8.54
C ASP A 136 -8.68 3.82 -9.20
N THR A 137 -9.29 3.94 -10.37
CA THR A 137 -9.42 5.22 -11.08
C THR A 137 -10.91 5.51 -11.24
N LEU A 138 -11.36 6.62 -10.64
CA LEU A 138 -12.76 6.97 -10.52
C LEU A 138 -13.02 8.33 -11.17
N THR A 139 -14.14 8.44 -11.86
CA THR A 139 -14.65 9.68 -12.43
C THR A 139 -15.77 10.22 -11.55
N VAL A 140 -15.44 11.14 -10.65
CA VAL A 140 -16.40 11.80 -9.76
C VAL A 140 -17.43 12.57 -10.58
N GLY A 141 -18.72 12.39 -10.27
CA GLY A 141 -19.84 12.91 -11.06
C GLY A 141 -20.44 11.89 -12.02
N LYS A 142 -19.72 10.78 -12.30
CA LYS A 142 -20.22 9.63 -13.04
C LYS A 142 -20.26 8.38 -12.15
N ASP A 143 -19.17 8.13 -11.45
CA ASP A 143 -19.03 6.99 -10.54
C ASP A 143 -19.55 7.38 -9.16
N SER A 144 -20.40 6.53 -8.58
CA SER A 144 -20.92 6.69 -7.22
C SER A 144 -20.28 5.71 -6.23
N LYS A 145 -19.58 4.68 -6.74
CA LYS A 145 -18.98 3.61 -5.94
C LYS A 145 -17.66 3.15 -6.56
N SER A 146 -16.68 2.85 -5.72
CA SER A 146 -15.47 2.12 -6.09
C SER A 146 -15.61 0.62 -5.79
N ASN A 147 -14.72 -0.19 -6.37
CA ASN A 147 -14.54 -1.59 -5.98
C ASN A 147 -13.07 -1.99 -6.16
N ALA A 148 -12.22 -1.43 -5.31
CA ALA A 148 -10.78 -1.61 -5.41
C ALA A 148 -10.38 -3.03 -4.97
N ALA A 149 -9.67 -3.75 -5.85
CA ALA A 149 -9.08 -5.03 -5.50
C ALA A 149 -7.81 -4.79 -4.67
N LEU A 150 -7.79 -5.31 -3.44
CA LEU A 150 -6.64 -5.24 -2.57
C LEU A 150 -5.75 -6.49 -2.75
N GLN A 151 -4.49 -6.25 -3.07
CA GLN A 151 -3.43 -7.24 -3.23
C GLN A 151 -2.51 -7.21 -2.01
N ARG A 152 -2.10 -8.38 -1.53
CA ARG A 152 -1.09 -8.50 -0.48
C ARG A 152 0.30 -8.09 -1.00
N LEU A 153 1.02 -7.26 -0.24
CA LEU A 153 2.37 -6.78 -0.55
C LEU A 153 3.49 -7.52 0.18
N VAL A 154 3.13 -8.37 1.13
CA VAL A 154 4.06 -9.05 2.03
C VAL A 154 3.91 -10.56 1.93
N GLY A 155 5.01 -11.28 2.11
CA GLY A 155 5.01 -12.72 2.29
C GLY A 155 5.02 -13.08 3.78
N ARG A 156 4.52 -14.27 4.10
CA ARG A 156 4.60 -14.86 5.44
C ARG A 156 5.36 -16.17 5.36
N MET A 157 6.35 -16.32 6.24
CA MET A 157 7.09 -17.55 6.41
C MET A 157 7.00 -18.01 7.86
N ASP A 158 6.43 -19.19 8.06
CA ASP A 158 6.46 -19.88 9.35
C ASP A 158 7.66 -20.83 9.37
N ILE A 159 8.46 -20.76 10.44
CA ILE A 159 9.70 -21.53 10.60
C ILE A 159 9.55 -22.45 11.79
N GLU A 160 9.90 -23.71 11.60
CA GLU A 160 9.94 -24.71 12.66
C GLU A 160 11.29 -25.44 12.64
N LEU A 161 12.05 -25.33 13.72
CA LEU A 161 13.28 -26.08 13.95
C LEU A 161 12.99 -27.24 14.89
N LYS A 162 13.36 -28.46 14.48
CA LYS A 162 13.14 -29.70 15.23
C LYS A 162 14.45 -30.42 15.49
N GLY A 163 14.45 -31.28 16.50
CA GLY A 163 15.59 -32.14 16.82
C GLY A 163 16.78 -31.39 17.40
N ILE A 164 16.56 -30.20 17.99
CA ILE A 164 17.60 -29.46 18.69
C ILE A 164 17.83 -30.14 20.04
N GLY A 165 19.03 -30.69 20.22
CA GLY A 165 19.44 -31.34 21.47
C GLY A 165 19.36 -30.40 22.68
N ASN A 166 19.18 -30.96 23.87
CA ASN A 166 19.06 -30.16 25.10
C ASN A 166 20.36 -29.39 25.44
N ASP A 167 21.49 -29.82 24.90
CA ASP A 167 22.82 -29.20 25.02
C ASP A 167 23.10 -28.16 23.92
N VAL A 168 22.14 -27.93 23.02
CA VAL A 168 22.25 -26.96 21.92
C VAL A 168 21.33 -25.76 22.15
N THR A 169 21.90 -24.56 22.05
CA THR A 169 21.19 -23.29 22.15
C THR A 169 21.05 -22.65 20.77
N VAL A 170 19.83 -22.27 20.39
CA VAL A 170 19.58 -21.45 19.21
C VAL A 170 19.88 -19.99 19.56
N LYS A 171 20.98 -19.43 19.03
CA LYS A 171 21.37 -18.04 19.28
C LYS A 171 20.57 -17.06 18.44
N SER A 172 20.41 -17.36 17.16
CA SER A 172 19.62 -16.54 16.24
C SER A 172 19.16 -17.34 15.03
N VAL A 173 18.04 -16.90 14.49
CA VAL A 173 17.53 -17.28 13.17
C VAL A 173 17.32 -16.00 12.40
N ALA A 174 17.78 -15.95 11.15
CA ALA A 174 17.61 -14.77 10.32
C ALA A 174 17.25 -15.11 8.88
N LEU A 175 16.41 -14.29 8.26
CA LEU A 175 16.12 -14.32 6.83
C LEU A 175 16.97 -13.27 6.11
N THR A 176 17.67 -13.66 5.06
CA THR A 176 18.39 -12.75 4.17
C THR A 176 17.65 -12.57 2.85
N GLY A 177 17.97 -11.52 2.10
CA GLY A 177 17.46 -11.33 0.73
C GLY A 177 16.08 -10.65 0.63
N SER A 178 15.53 -10.17 1.74
CA SER A 178 14.32 -9.35 1.75
C SER A 178 14.71 -7.86 1.80
N PRO A 179 14.06 -6.99 1.01
CA PRO A 179 14.38 -5.57 1.05
C PRO A 179 13.81 -4.90 2.31
N LYS A 180 14.49 -3.87 2.83
CA LYS A 180 13.96 -3.05 3.94
C LYS A 180 12.81 -2.15 3.48
N LYS A 181 12.78 -1.80 2.20
CA LYS A 181 11.84 -0.86 1.60
C LYS A 181 11.39 -1.32 0.23
N ILE A 182 10.12 -1.07 -0.08
CA ILE A 182 9.55 -1.24 -1.42
C ILE A 182 8.85 0.04 -1.88
N ARG A 183 8.72 0.23 -3.19
CA ARG A 183 7.80 1.20 -3.78
C ARG A 183 6.36 0.71 -3.68
N PHE A 184 5.40 1.62 -3.89
CA PHE A 184 3.98 1.27 -3.94
C PHE A 184 3.67 0.14 -4.94
N ASN A 185 4.39 0.07 -6.07
CA ASN A 185 4.21 -0.99 -7.06
C ASN A 185 4.70 -2.37 -6.57
N GLY A 186 5.48 -2.44 -5.49
CA GLY A 186 6.08 -3.66 -4.93
C GLY A 186 7.55 -3.87 -5.31
N GLU A 187 8.14 -2.99 -6.11
CA GLU A 187 9.56 -3.06 -6.45
C GLU A 187 10.42 -2.71 -5.23
N ALA A 188 11.47 -3.48 -5.00
CA ALA A 188 12.42 -3.19 -3.93
C ALA A 188 13.19 -1.89 -4.16
N GLU A 189 13.50 -1.22 -3.06
CA GLU A 189 14.36 -0.06 -3.05
C GLU A 189 15.53 -0.28 -2.09
N GLY A 190 16.75 -0.14 -2.61
CA GLY A 190 17.99 -0.33 -1.86
C GLY A 190 18.41 -1.80 -1.73
N GLU A 191 19.34 -2.04 -0.81
CA GLU A 191 19.90 -3.38 -0.58
C GLU A 191 18.99 -4.26 0.28
N SER A 192 19.11 -5.57 0.09
CA SER A 192 18.48 -6.54 0.97
C SER A 192 19.09 -6.50 2.36
N VAL A 193 18.27 -6.82 3.36
CA VAL A 193 18.65 -6.82 4.77
C VAL A 193 18.61 -8.24 5.34
N LYS A 194 19.31 -8.40 6.46
CA LYS A 194 19.26 -9.59 7.31
C LYS A 194 18.24 -9.35 8.43
N LEU A 195 17.15 -10.09 8.38
CA LEU A 195 16.00 -9.96 9.28
C LEU A 195 16.12 -10.98 10.40
N ASN A 196 16.29 -10.52 11.63
CA ASN A 196 16.23 -11.42 12.78
C ASN A 196 14.79 -11.90 12.99
N ILE A 197 14.64 -13.21 13.18
CA ILE A 197 13.36 -13.87 13.39
C ILE A 197 13.28 -14.32 14.85
N PRO A 198 12.37 -13.75 15.64
CA PRO A 198 12.12 -14.21 16.99
C PRO A 198 11.70 -15.69 17.00
N MET A 199 12.43 -16.50 17.75
CA MET A 199 12.13 -17.93 17.90
C MET A 199 11.62 -18.22 19.31
N ALA A 200 10.43 -18.80 19.41
CA ALA A 200 9.87 -19.29 20.66
C ALA A 200 10.20 -20.78 20.83
N LYS A 201 10.85 -21.13 21.95
CA LYS A 201 11.07 -22.53 22.33
C LYS A 201 9.73 -23.18 22.72
N LYS A 202 9.45 -24.34 22.14
CA LYS A 202 8.34 -25.24 22.47
C LYS A 202 8.90 -26.47 23.22
N GLN A 203 8.02 -27.41 23.55
CA GLN A 203 8.42 -28.68 24.16
C GLN A 203 9.33 -29.49 23.19
N ASP A 204 10.12 -30.39 23.75
CA ASP A 204 10.91 -31.40 23.01
C ASP A 204 11.94 -30.84 22.00
N GLY A 205 12.60 -29.72 22.33
CA GLY A 205 13.66 -29.18 21.48
C GLY A 205 13.16 -28.62 20.14
N VAL A 206 11.87 -28.24 20.09
CA VAL A 206 11.26 -27.57 18.95
C VAL A 206 11.31 -26.05 19.16
N TYR A 207 11.64 -25.29 18.12
CA TYR A 207 11.56 -23.84 18.11
C TYR A 207 10.69 -23.39 16.95
N VAL A 208 9.78 -22.44 17.20
CA VAL A 208 8.91 -21.87 16.17
C VAL A 208 9.13 -20.38 16.05
N GLY A 209 9.12 -19.87 14.83
CA GLY A 209 9.20 -18.45 14.54
C GLY A 209 8.36 -18.11 13.33
N GLN A 210 8.15 -16.81 13.15
CA GLN A 210 7.41 -16.28 12.01
C GLN A 210 8.09 -15.01 11.53
N ALA A 211 8.16 -14.87 10.21
CA ALA A 211 8.53 -13.62 9.56
C ALA A 211 7.42 -13.20 8.61
N ILE A 212 7.02 -11.93 8.70
CA ILE A 212 6.18 -11.27 7.69
C ILE A 212 7.04 -10.14 7.12
N THR A 213 7.35 -10.21 5.83
CA THR A 213 8.29 -9.26 5.20
C THR A 213 7.93 -9.00 3.74
N PHE A 214 8.60 -8.03 3.12
CA PHE A 214 8.49 -7.83 1.68
C PHE A 214 9.07 -9.00 0.90
N PRO A 215 8.47 -9.36 -0.25
CA PRO A 215 8.93 -10.47 -1.07
C PRO A 215 10.42 -10.36 -1.41
N THR A 216 11.11 -11.48 -1.35
CA THR A 216 12.54 -11.53 -1.66
C THR A 216 12.76 -11.28 -3.15
N THR A 217 13.77 -10.47 -3.50
CA THR A 217 13.96 -10.01 -4.88
C THR A 217 14.71 -11.01 -5.75
N ASP A 218 15.60 -11.82 -5.14
CA ASP A 218 16.59 -12.62 -5.85
C ASP A 218 16.67 -14.08 -5.37
N SER A 219 17.42 -14.90 -6.12
CA SER A 219 17.72 -16.31 -5.82
C SER A 219 18.72 -16.51 -4.65
N VAL A 220 19.04 -15.46 -3.88
CA VAL A 220 20.05 -15.47 -2.81
C VAL A 220 19.41 -15.42 -1.43
N ALA A 221 18.08 -15.39 -1.33
CA ALA A 221 17.41 -15.44 -0.03
C ALA A 221 17.77 -16.74 0.70
N SER A 222 18.19 -16.63 1.95
CA SER A 222 18.56 -17.76 2.78
C SER A 222 18.03 -17.62 4.20
N LEU A 223 17.89 -18.77 4.87
CA LEU A 223 17.73 -18.82 6.31
C LEU A 223 19.09 -19.12 6.95
N GLU A 224 19.56 -18.18 7.77
CA GLU A 224 20.75 -18.33 8.57
C GLU A 224 20.38 -18.77 9.99
N PHE A 225 21.06 -19.80 10.49
CA PHE A 225 20.91 -20.31 11.85
C PHE A 225 22.26 -20.23 12.55
N VAL A 226 22.29 -19.62 13.73
CA VAL A 226 23.46 -19.63 14.62
C VAL A 226 23.14 -20.50 15.82
N LEU A 227 23.83 -21.63 15.94
CA LEU A 227 23.65 -22.60 17.01
C LEU A 227 24.91 -22.68 17.86
N GLU A 228 24.75 -22.77 19.18
CA GLU A 228 25.85 -22.95 20.13
C GLU A 228 25.70 -24.30 20.84
N SER A 229 26.78 -25.08 20.88
CA SER A 229 26.87 -26.32 21.65
C SER A 229 28.21 -26.39 22.39
N ASN A 230 28.47 -27.52 23.06
CA ASN A 230 29.76 -27.79 23.71
C ASN A 230 30.94 -27.80 22.71
N GLU A 231 30.68 -27.97 21.41
CA GLU A 231 31.70 -27.91 20.35
C GLU A 231 31.97 -26.47 19.86
N GLY A 232 31.25 -25.48 20.40
CA GLY A 232 31.34 -24.07 20.02
C GLY A 232 30.14 -23.60 19.18
N VAL A 233 30.31 -22.43 18.54
CA VAL A 233 29.28 -21.80 17.71
C VAL A 233 29.41 -22.26 16.26
N LYS A 234 28.30 -22.68 15.65
CA LYS A 234 28.20 -23.05 14.23
C LYS A 234 27.12 -22.21 13.55
N THR A 235 27.44 -21.72 12.36
CA THR A 235 26.50 -21.00 11.48
C THR A 235 26.12 -21.90 10.31
N PHE A 236 24.83 -22.01 10.06
CA PHE A 236 24.26 -22.69 8.90
C PHE A 236 23.54 -21.67 8.03
N ASP A 237 23.76 -21.71 6.72
CA ASP A 237 23.06 -20.88 5.74
C ASP A 237 22.33 -21.82 4.76
N ILE A 238 21.01 -21.72 4.71
CA ILE A 238 20.15 -22.58 3.89
C ILE A 238 19.46 -21.72 2.83
N PRO A 239 19.83 -21.84 1.55
CA PRO A 239 19.17 -21.13 0.47
C PRO A 239 17.69 -21.51 0.34
N LEU A 240 16.84 -20.51 0.11
CA LEU A 240 15.42 -20.69 -0.15
C LEU A 240 15.18 -20.99 -1.63
N LYS A 241 14.33 -21.99 -1.91
CA LYS A 241 13.94 -22.35 -3.29
C LYS A 241 12.86 -21.46 -3.87
N ASN A 242 12.07 -20.83 -3.01
CA ASN A 242 10.95 -19.98 -3.38
C ASN A 242 11.15 -18.59 -2.76
N LYS A 243 10.57 -17.59 -3.42
CA LYS A 243 10.40 -16.27 -2.82
C LYS A 243 9.42 -16.36 -1.65
N VAL A 244 9.65 -15.54 -0.64
CA VAL A 244 8.71 -15.32 0.47
C VAL A 244 7.53 -14.49 -0.01
#